data_AF-A0A3P7P905-F1
#
_entry.id   AF-A0A3P7P905-F1
#
_cell.length_a   1.000
_cell.length_b   1.000
_cell.length_c   1.000
_cell.angle_alpha   90.00
_cell.angle_beta   90.00
_cell.angle_gamma   90.00
#
_symmetry.space_group_name_H-M   'P 1'
#
loop_
_entity.id
_entity.type
_entity.pdbx_description
1 polymer ?
#
loop_
_entity_poly.entity_id
_entity_poly.type
_entity_poly.pdbx_seq_one_letter_code
_entity_poly.pdbx_strand_id
1 'polypeptide(L)' 'MLRIDFYELQDYHGYELTFVIMCAVYKKQWVFVRHKDRNTWEIPGGHIEVGETPDEAAKRDQL' A
#
# COMPACT_ATOMS: atom_id res chain seq x y z
N MET A 1 21.61 8.18 -4.61
CA MET A 1 21.39 7.04 -3.68
C MET A 1 20.04 7.26 -3.03
N LEU A 2 19.11 6.31 -3.14
CA LEU A 2 17.78 6.44 -2.52
C LEU A 2 17.95 6.19 -1.01
N ARG A 3 17.42 7.07 -0.18
CA ARG A 3 17.36 6.88 1.27
C ARG A 3 16.01 6.24 1.61
N ILE A 4 16.05 5.13 2.35
CA ILE A 4 14.87 4.41 2.81
C ILE A 4 14.95 4.39 4.33
N ASP A 5 13.96 5.00 4.98
CA ASP A 5 13.80 5.01 6.43
C ASP A 5 12.57 4.14 6.77
N PHE A 6 12.68 3.33 7.81
CA PHE A 6 11.62 2.43 8.26
C PHE A 6 11.02 2.98 9.55
N TYR A 7 9.69 3.01 9.62
CA TYR A 7 8.92 3.54 10.75
C TYR A 7 7.88 2.52 11.19
N GLU A 8 7.51 2.57 12.47
CA GLU A 8 6.32 1.87 12.95
C GLU A 8 5.06 2.50 12.35
N LEU A 9 4.00 1.71 12.20
CA LEU A 9 2.77 2.14 11.54
C LEU A 9 2.06 3.31 12.26
N GLN A 10 2.44 3.60 13.51
CA GLN A 10 1.93 4.72 14.29
C GLN A 10 2.86 5.95 14.29
N ASP A 11 4.06 5.85 13.71
CA ASP A 11 5.12 6.85 13.85
C ASP A 11 5.43 7.57 12.51
N TYR A 12 4.38 7.83 11.73
CA TYR A 12 4.46 8.64 10.50
C TYR A 12 4.06 10.11 10.74
N HIS A 13 3.95 10.52 12.00
CA HIS A 13 3.53 11.85 12.40
C HIS A 13 4.46 12.93 11.81
N GLY A 14 3.90 13.81 10.97
CA GLY A 14 4.63 14.89 10.31
C GLY A 14 4.97 14.65 8.84
N TYR A 15 4.61 13.49 8.28
CA TYR A 15 4.72 13.22 6.84
C TYR A 15 3.34 13.23 6.17
N GLU A 16 3.25 13.89 5.02
CA GLU A 16 2.10 13.75 4.12
C GLU A 16 2.30 12.49 3.28
N LEU A 17 1.55 11.44 3.62
CA LEU A 17 1.55 10.19 2.87
C LEU A 17 0.51 10.30 1.74
N THR A 18 0.91 9.93 0.53
CA THR A 18 0.02 10.02 -0.67
C THR A 18 -0.53 8.67 -1.11
N PHE A 19 0.19 7.59 -0.79
CA PHE A 19 -0.12 6.24 -1.27
C PHE A 19 0.12 5.20 -0.18
N VAL A 20 -0.63 4.11 -0.28
CA VAL A 20 -0.40 2.88 0.47
C VAL A 20 -0.14 1.74 -0.50
N ILE A 21 0.81 0.88 -0.14
CA ILE A 21 1.14 -0.33 -0.89
C ILE A 21 1.12 -1.48 0.10
N MET A 22 0.43 -2.57 -0.23
CA MET A 22 0.28 -3.73 0.64
C MET A 22 0.79 -4.99 -0.02
N CYS A 23 1.67 -5.69 0.68
CA CYS A 23 2.13 -7.01 0.28
C CYS A 23 1.42 -8.09 1.09
N ALA A 24 0.75 -9.02 0.42
CA ALA A 24 0.13 -10.17 1.08
C ALA A 24 0.81 -11.48 0.69
N VAL A 25 1.04 -12.34 1.68
CA VAL A 25 1.53 -13.71 1.49
C VAL A 25 0.48 -14.68 2.00
N TYR A 26 -0.06 -15.50 1.10
CA TYR A 26 -1.05 -16.53 1.42
C TYR A 26 -0.51 -17.90 1.04
N LYS A 27 -0.58 -18.88 1.96
CA LYS A 27 -0.05 -20.24 1.75
C LYS A 27 1.39 -20.28 1.22
N LYS A 28 2.25 -19.39 1.73
CA LYS A 28 3.67 -19.20 1.29
C LYS A 28 3.81 -18.72 -0.17
N GLN A 29 2.75 -18.15 -0.74
CA GLN A 29 2.74 -17.56 -2.08
C GLN A 29 2.39 -16.08 -1.99
N TRP A 30 3.01 -15.28 -2.85
CA TRP A 30 2.72 -13.85 -2.95
C TRP A 30 1.41 -13.63 -3.68
N VAL A 31 0.60 -12.70 -3.17
CA VAL A 31 -0.63 -12.27 -3.80
C VAL A 31 -0.33 -10.97 -4.55
N PHE A 32 -0.58 -10.99 -5.86
CA PHE A 32 -0.45 -9.84 -6.74
C PHE A 32 -1.80 -9.54 -7.38
N VAL A 33 -1.98 -8.29 -7.80
CA VAL A 33 -3.14 -7.86 -8.58
C VAL A 33 -2.73 -7.65 -10.03
N ARG A 34 -3.70 -7.84 -10.94
CA ARG A 34 -3.53 -7.57 -12.36
C ARG A 34 -4.71 -6.75 -12.85
N HIS A 35 -4.44 -5.52 -13.28
CA HIS A 35 -5.44 -4.72 -13.97
C HIS A 35 -5.85 -5.39 -15.27
N LYS A 36 -7.15 -5.37 -15.59
CA LYS A 36 -7.69 -6.00 -16.80
C LYS A 36 -7.05 -5.50 -18.10
N ASP A 37 -6.59 -4.25 -18.09
CA ASP A 37 -6.01 -3.55 -19.25
C ASP A 37 -4.48 -3.60 -19.29
N ARG A 38 -3.82 -4.27 -18.33
CA ARG A 38 -2.36 -4.38 -18.25
C ARG A 38 -1.90 -5.84 -18.22
N ASN A 39 -0.71 -6.08 -18.77
CA ASN A 39 -0.08 -7.40 -18.77
C ASN A 39 1.00 -7.55 -17.68
N THR A 40 1.03 -6.64 -16.71
CA THR A 40 1.96 -6.61 -15.59
C THR A 40 1.27 -7.05 -14.30
N TRP A 41 2.00 -7.78 -13.45
CA TRP A 41 1.59 -8.06 -12.09
C TRP A 41 2.11 -6.95 -11.19
N GLU A 42 1.22 -6.41 -10.37
CA GLU A 42 1.52 -5.27 -9.50
C GLU A 42 1.16 -5.63 -8.06
N ILE A 43 1.84 -4.97 -7.12
CA ILE A 43 1.48 -5.07 -5.71
C ILE A 43 0.24 -4.19 -5.49
N PRO A 44 -0.81 -4.69 -4.80
CA PRO A 44 -1.99 -3.87 -4.56
C PRO A 44 -1.63 -2.64 -3.75
N GLY A 45 -2.23 -1.51 -4.14
CA GLY A 45 -2.03 -0.23 -3.50
C GLY A 45 -2.94 0.82 -4.10
N GLY A 46 -3.08 1.92 -3.38
CA GLY A 46 -4.01 2.98 -3.71
C GLY A 46 -3.59 4.32 -3.14
N HIS A 47 -4.29 5.36 -3.58
CA HIS A 47 -4.17 6.69 -3.02
C HIS A 47 -4.84 6.76 -1.65
N ILE A 48 -4.23 7.54 -0.76
CA ILE A 48 -4.86 7.96 0.50
C ILE A 48 -5.74 9.16 0.17
N GLU A 49 -7.05 9.04 0.38
CA GLU A 49 -7.98 10.14 0.12
C GLU A 49 -7.95 11.19 1.24
N VAL A 50 -8.45 12.39 0.95
CA VAL A 50 -8.46 13.49 1.92
C VAL A 50 -9.33 13.11 3.13
N GLY A 51 -8.69 13.07 4.31
CA GLY A 51 -9.35 12.73 5.57
C GLY A 51 -9.31 11.24 5.93
N GLU A 52 -8.74 10.37 5.08
CA GLU A 52 -8.43 8.99 5.44
C GLU A 52 -7.07 8.92 6.14
N THR A 53 -6.95 8.05 7.14
CA THR A 53 -5.66 7.57 7.64
C THR A 53 -5.05 6.57 6.65
N PRO A 54 -3.73 6.38 6.64
CA PRO A 54 -3.09 5.34 5.83
C PRO A 54 -3.67 3.94 6.10
N ASP A 55 -4.04 3.64 7.35
CA ASP A 55 -4.64 2.35 7.71
C ASP A 55 -6.06 2.19 7.11
N GLU A 56 -6.87 3.25 7.09
CA GLU A 56 -8.19 3.26 6.45
C GLU A 56 -8.07 3.10 4.93
N ALA A 57 -7.16 3.83 4.28
CA ALA A 57 -6.89 3.70 2.85
C ALA A 57 -6.43 2.29 2.48
N ALA A 58 -5.54 1.69 3.29
CA ALA A 58 -5.09 0.32 3.11
C ALA A 58 -6.25 -0.68 3.23
N LYS A 59 -7.13 -0.51 4.22
CA LYS A 59 -8.29 -1.39 4.43
C LYS A 59 -9.34 -1.28 3.34
N ARG A 60 -9.57 -0.08 2.77
CA ARG A 60 -10.53 0.13 1.68
C ARG A 60 -10.21 -0.72 0.46
N ASP A 61 -8.93 -0.85 0.11
CA ASP A 61 -8.48 -1.62 -1.06
C ASP A 61 -8.34 -3.14 -0.80
N GLN A 62 -8.51 -3.59 0.45
CA GLN A 62 -8.49 -5.03 0.79
C GLN A 62 -9.84 -5.74 0.53
N LEU A 63 -10.86 -5.06 -0.01
CA LEU A 63 -12.17 -5.62 -0.35
C LEU A 63 -12.49 -5.53 -1.85
#